data_AF-C6RCL3-F1
#
_entry.id   AF-C6RCL3-F1
#
_cell.length_a   1.000
_cell.length_b   1.000
_cell.length_c   1.000
_cell.angle_alpha   90.00
_cell.angle_beta   90.00
_cell.angle_gamma   90.00
#
_symmetry.space_group_name_H-M   'P 1'
#
loop_
_entity.id
_entity.type
_entity.pdbx_description
1 polymer ?
#
loop_
_entity_poly.entity_id
_entity_poly.type
_entity_poly.pdbx_seq_one_letter_code
_entity_poly.pdbx_strand_id
1 'polypeptide(L)'
;MKFISVDIDFLDIYSKNFHLKMAEIFGFPDFYGKNLAALIDCLSDLRTFGDEEPMTRYSLNDDECLLLNVRNLSKASNDLRRKFLLALEAVNTRLSAGKTPTILVNLTSKG
;
A
#
# COMPACT_ATOMS: atom_id res chain seq x y z
N MET A 1 7.79 -7.45 16.36
CA MET A 1 7.31 -6.86 15.10
C MET A 1 8.45 -6.92 14.09
N LYS A 2 8.27 -7.69 13.03
CA LYS A 2 9.20 -7.78 11.90
C LYS A 2 8.68 -6.91 10.76
N PHE A 3 9.58 -6.38 9.93
CA PHE A 3 9.20 -5.53 8.82
C PHE A 3 9.46 -6.20 7.48
N ILE A 4 8.46 -6.17 6.62
CA ILE A 4 8.64 -6.26 5.17
C ILE A 4 8.69 -4.83 4.67
N SER A 5 9.85 -4.41 4.15
CA SER A 5 10.07 -3.03 3.71
C SER A 5 9.78 -2.87 2.22
N VAL A 6 9.06 -1.80 1.87
CA VAL A 6 8.80 -1.41 0.49
C VAL A 6 9.12 0.06 0.31
N ASP A 7 9.99 0.36 -0.65
CA ASP A 7 10.35 1.74 -0.99
C ASP A 7 9.42 2.29 -2.07
N ILE A 8 8.90 3.50 -1.85
CA ILE A 8 8.06 4.21 -2.81
C ILE A 8 8.60 5.62 -2.97
N ASP A 9 9.03 5.98 -4.18
CA ASP A 9 9.48 7.33 -4.49
C ASP A 9 8.43 8.05 -5.33
N PHE A 10 7.88 9.15 -4.80
CA PHE A 10 6.88 9.95 -5.49
C PHE A 10 7.46 10.96 -6.49
N LEU A 11 8.77 10.95 -6.78
CA LEU A 11 9.35 11.76 -7.87
C LEU A 11 8.74 11.41 -9.23
N ASP A 12 8.58 10.11 -9.52
CA ASP A 12 8.08 9.63 -10.81
C ASP A 12 6.63 9.12 -10.73
N ILE A 13 5.91 9.44 -9.65
CA ILE A 13 4.52 9.02 -9.43
C ILE A 13 3.60 10.24 -9.49
N TYR A 14 2.68 10.22 -10.45
CA TYR A 14 1.66 11.24 -10.69
C TYR A 14 0.30 10.59 -10.99
N SER A 15 -0.76 11.38 -11.03
CA SER A 15 -2.13 10.85 -11.02
C SER A 15 -2.42 9.82 -12.13
N LYS A 16 -1.83 9.97 -13.33
CA LYS A 16 -2.08 9.07 -14.46
C LYS A 16 -1.37 7.71 -14.34
N ASN A 17 -0.23 7.63 -13.65
CA ASN A 17 0.55 6.39 -13.53
C ASN A 17 0.50 5.78 -12.12
N PHE A 18 -0.16 6.43 -11.15
CA PHE A 18 -0.24 5.97 -9.77
C PHE A 18 -0.67 4.52 -9.63
N HIS A 19 -1.82 4.15 -10.20
CA HIS A 19 -2.36 2.80 -10.08
C HIS A 19 -1.49 1.75 -10.77
N LEU A 20 -0.83 2.11 -11.87
CA LEU A 20 0.16 1.24 -12.52
C LEU A 20 1.36 1.00 -11.59
N LYS A 21 1.90 2.06 -10.99
CA LYS A 21 3.03 1.97 -10.07
C LYS A 21 2.69 1.17 -8.81
N MET A 22 1.50 1.35 -8.24
CA MET A 22 1.06 0.53 -7.10
C MET A 22 0.94 -0.95 -7.51
N ALA A 23 0.36 -1.25 -8.67
CA ALA A 23 0.26 -2.63 -9.17
C ALA A 23 1.63 -3.27 -9.39
N GLU A 24 2.60 -2.54 -9.95
CA GLU A 24 3.98 -3.01 -10.13
C GLU A 24 4.67 -3.30 -8.77
N ILE A 25 4.52 -2.38 -7.81
CA ILE A 25 5.19 -2.46 -6.50
C ILE A 25 4.62 -3.59 -5.63
N PHE A 26 3.29 -3.73 -5.62
CA PHE A 26 2.59 -4.70 -4.79
C PHE A 26 2.24 -6.00 -5.50
N GLY A 27 2.46 -6.10 -6.82
CA GLY A 27 2.13 -7.28 -7.61
C GLY A 27 0.63 -7.54 -7.69
N PHE A 28 -0.17 -6.49 -7.93
CA PHE A 28 -1.62 -6.65 -8.11
C PHE A 28 -1.96 -7.41 -9.39
N PRO A 29 -3.10 -8.12 -9.44
CA PRO A 29 -3.49 -8.93 -10.60
C PRO A 29 -3.87 -8.08 -11.83
N ASP A 30 -3.88 -8.71 -13.00
CA ASP A 30 -4.18 -8.06 -14.30
C ASP A 30 -5.57 -7.40 -14.34
N PHE A 31 -6.53 -7.92 -13.56
CA PHE A 31 -7.88 -7.39 -13.45
C PHE A 31 -8.01 -6.23 -12.44
N TYR A 32 -6.90 -5.70 -11.92
CA TYR A 32 -6.90 -4.57 -11.00
C TYR A 32 -7.67 -3.35 -11.54
N GLY A 33 -8.70 -2.91 -10.81
CA GLY A 33 -9.66 -1.88 -11.25
C GLY A 33 -9.16 -0.44 -11.30
N LYS A 34 -7.89 -0.17 -10.94
CA LYS A 34 -7.21 1.15 -11.04
C LYS A 34 -7.99 2.32 -10.43
N ASN A 35 -8.59 2.11 -9.28
CA ASN A 35 -9.29 3.14 -8.50
C ASN A 35 -9.02 2.94 -6.99
N LEU A 36 -9.49 3.88 -6.16
CA LEU A 36 -9.24 3.86 -4.71
C LEU A 36 -9.83 2.62 -4.03
N ALA A 37 -11.05 2.21 -4.40
CA ALA A 37 -11.69 1.04 -3.82
C ALA A 37 -10.88 -0.23 -4.15
N ALA A 38 -10.49 -0.40 -5.41
CA ALA A 38 -9.63 -1.51 -5.84
C ALA A 38 -8.26 -1.50 -5.13
N LEU A 39 -7.65 -0.32 -4.90
CA LEU A 39 -6.39 -0.21 -4.17
C LEU A 39 -6.54 -0.73 -2.73
N ILE A 40 -7.60 -0.32 -2.04
CA ILE A 40 -7.90 -0.77 -0.68
C ILE A 40 -8.15 -2.28 -0.69
N ASP A 41 -8.88 -2.77 -1.68
CA ASP A 41 -9.23 -4.18 -1.78
C ASP A 41 -7.99 -5.06 -1.95
N CYS A 42 -7.15 -4.77 -2.95
CA CYS A 42 -5.91 -5.53 -3.12
C CYS A 42 -5.01 -5.45 -1.90
N LEU A 43 -4.81 -4.27 -1.30
CA LEU A 43 -3.98 -4.15 -0.09
C LEU A 43 -4.58 -4.84 1.15
N SER A 44 -5.88 -5.18 1.14
CA SER A 44 -6.50 -5.92 2.25
C SER A 44 -6.03 -7.37 2.29
N ASP A 45 -5.59 -7.92 1.15
CA ASP A 45 -5.05 -9.28 1.05
C ASP A 45 -3.67 -9.45 1.70
N LEU A 46 -3.05 -8.36 2.19
CA LEU A 46 -1.80 -8.43 2.96
C LEU A 46 -1.90 -9.35 4.18
N ARG A 47 -3.10 -9.49 4.78
CA ARG A 47 -3.37 -10.44 5.88
C ARG A 47 -4.52 -11.38 5.61
N THR A 48 -5.45 -10.98 4.76
CA THR A 48 -6.70 -11.72 4.54
C THR A 48 -6.80 -12.12 3.09
N PHE A 49 -6.27 -13.28 2.75
CA PHE A 49 -6.57 -13.96 1.49
C PHE A 49 -7.26 -15.27 1.88
N GLY A 50 -8.39 -15.57 1.23
CA GLY A 50 -9.15 -16.80 1.48
C GLY A 50 -8.44 -18.03 0.90
N ASP A 51 -9.20 -18.98 0.35
CA ASP A 51 -8.64 -20.12 -0.39
C ASP A 51 -8.15 -19.74 -1.81
N GLU A 52 -8.19 -18.45 -2.15
CA GLU A 52 -7.80 -17.90 -3.44
C GLU A 52 -6.34 -17.42 -3.44
N GLU A 53 -5.74 -17.27 -4.63
CA GLU A 53 -4.40 -16.70 -4.76
C GLU A 53 -4.38 -15.25 -4.25
N PRO A 54 -3.39 -14.85 -3.43
CA PRO A 54 -3.31 -13.49 -2.90
C PRO A 54 -3.27 -12.44 -4.02
N MET A 55 -4.06 -11.38 -3.89
CA MET A 55 -4.02 -10.24 -4.84
C MET A 55 -2.78 -9.35 -4.67
N THR A 56 -1.85 -9.68 -3.77
CA THR A 56 -0.57 -8.98 -3.65
C THR A 56 0.57 -9.96 -3.50
N ARG A 57 1.77 -9.53 -3.91
CA ARG A 57 3.02 -10.28 -3.76
C ARG A 57 3.42 -10.47 -2.28
N TYR A 58 2.94 -9.63 -1.38
CA TYR A 58 3.32 -9.68 0.03
C TYR A 58 2.22 -10.35 0.85
N SER A 59 2.63 -11.23 1.76
CA SER A 59 1.74 -11.84 2.74
C SER A 59 2.37 -11.63 4.11
N LEU A 60 1.60 -11.10 5.07
CA LEU A 60 2.07 -10.76 6.41
C LEU A 60 1.55 -11.76 7.43
N ASN A 61 2.46 -12.36 8.17
CA ASN A 61 2.14 -13.08 9.40
C ASN A 61 1.67 -12.11 10.51
N ASP A 62 1.06 -12.64 11.57
CA ASP A 62 0.52 -11.85 12.70
C ASP A 62 1.55 -10.93 13.38
N ASP A 63 2.83 -11.30 13.38
CA ASP A 63 3.94 -10.52 13.96
C ASP A 63 4.69 -9.63 12.96
N GLU A 64 4.27 -9.65 11.69
CA GLU A 64 4.86 -8.89 10.59
C GLU A 64 4.06 -7.62 10.27
N CYS A 65 4.74 -6.61 9.75
CA CYS A 65 4.15 -5.33 9.34
C CYS A 65 4.81 -4.88 8.04
N LEU A 66 4.03 -4.32 7.13
CA LEU A 66 4.54 -3.69 5.92
C LEU A 66 5.02 -2.27 6.25
N LEU A 67 6.32 -2.03 6.15
CA LEU A 67 6.90 -0.71 6.31
C LEU A 67 7.04 -0.04 4.93
N LEU A 68 6.23 0.98 4.67
CA LEU A 68 6.35 1.81 3.48
C LEU A 68 7.34 2.94 3.74
N ASN A 69 8.52 2.86 3.13
CA ASN A 69 9.50 3.94 3.10
C ASN A 69 9.17 4.87 1.93
N VAL A 70 8.40 5.91 2.22
CA VAL A 70 7.88 6.82 1.21
C VAL A 70 8.76 8.06 1.12
N ARG A 71 9.35 8.27 -0.05
CA ARG A 71 10.14 9.46 -0.39
C ARG A 71 9.34 10.42 -1.26
N ASN A 72 9.62 11.71 -1.11
CA ASN A 72 9.13 12.76 -2.00
C ASN A 72 7.60 12.87 -2.10
N LEU A 73 6.84 12.37 -1.13
CA LEU A 73 5.37 12.43 -1.12
C LEU A 73 4.84 13.86 -1.29
N SER A 74 5.57 14.85 -0.75
CA SER A 74 5.24 16.28 -0.89
C SER A 74 5.25 16.80 -2.33
N LYS A 75 5.94 16.11 -3.26
CA LYS A 75 5.97 16.45 -4.69
C LYS A 75 4.70 16.01 -5.42
N ALA A 76 3.95 15.06 -4.88
CA ALA A 76 2.68 14.63 -5.45
C ALA A 76 1.59 15.70 -5.30
N SER A 77 0.57 15.64 -6.16
CA SER A 77 -0.60 16.52 -6.03
C SER A 77 -1.33 16.26 -4.70
N ASN A 78 -2.05 17.27 -4.18
CA ASN A 78 -2.81 17.13 -2.93
C ASN A 78 -3.84 15.99 -3.00
N ASP A 79 -4.53 15.87 -4.14
CA ASP A 79 -5.50 14.80 -4.35
C ASP A 79 -4.85 13.41 -4.33
N LEU A 80 -3.68 13.26 -4.97
CA LEU A 80 -2.95 12.00 -5.00
C LEU A 80 -2.43 11.61 -3.60
N ARG A 81 -1.83 12.55 -2.87
CA ARG A 81 -1.40 12.35 -1.48
C ARG A 81 -2.55 11.90 -0.60
N ARG A 82 -3.70 12.59 -0.70
CA ARG A 82 -4.90 12.27 0.06
C ARG A 82 -5.38 10.86 -0.26
N LYS A 83 -5.51 10.50 -1.55
CA LYS A 83 -5.95 9.15 -1.97
C LYS A 83 -5.03 8.06 -1.47
N PHE A 84 -3.72 8.27 -1.54
CA PHE A 84 -2.73 7.33 -1.02
C PHE A 84 -2.90 7.11 0.48
N LEU A 85 -2.89 8.19 1.28
CA LEU A 85 -3.02 8.10 2.74
C LEU A 85 -4.37 7.51 3.17
N LEU A 86 -5.48 7.89 2.52
CA LEU A 86 -6.80 7.33 2.77
C LEU A 86 -6.86 5.82 2.52
N ALA A 87 -6.18 5.33 1.48
CA ALA A 87 -6.12 3.90 1.21
C ALA A 87 -5.43 3.15 2.35
N LEU A 88 -4.29 3.66 2.83
CA LEU A 88 -3.53 3.04 3.92
C LEU A 88 -4.31 3.05 5.24
N GLU A 89 -4.97 4.16 5.55
CA GLU A 89 -5.86 4.27 6.70
C GLU A 89 -7.00 3.24 6.64
N ALA A 90 -7.66 3.13 5.48
CA ALA A 90 -8.76 2.19 5.28
C ALA A 90 -8.31 0.72 5.44
N VAL A 91 -7.15 0.36 4.89
CA VAL A 91 -6.57 -0.99 5.03
C VAL A 91 -6.24 -1.30 6.49
N ASN A 92 -5.55 -0.37 7.18
CA ASN A 92 -5.24 -0.53 8.60
C ASN A 92 -6.49 -0.65 9.46
N THR A 93 -7.52 0.14 9.16
CA THR A 93 -8.81 0.08 9.87
C THR A 93 -9.50 -1.26 9.65
N ARG A 94 -9.57 -1.73 8.40
CA ARG A 94 -10.18 -3.01 8.03
C ARG A 94 -9.49 -4.20 8.69
N LEU A 95 -8.17 -4.14 8.86
CA LEU A 95 -7.35 -5.23 9.40
C LEU A 95 -6.93 -5.02 10.87
N SER A 96 -7.60 -4.12 11.59
CA SER A 96 -7.24 -3.68 12.94
C SER A 96 -7.47 -4.70 14.07
N ALA A 97 -7.94 -5.92 13.75
CA ALA A 97 -8.25 -6.95 14.74
C ALA A 97 -7.02 -7.45 15.54
N GLY A 98 -5.80 -7.18 15.05
CA GLY A 98 -4.53 -7.53 15.71
C GLY A 98 -3.87 -6.37 16.48
N LYS A 99 -2.91 -6.69 17.35
CA LYS A 99 -2.09 -5.69 18.06
C LYS A 99 -1.03 -5.03 17.16
N THR A 100 -0.68 -5.68 16.06
CA THR A 100 0.35 -5.21 15.11
C THR A 100 -0.32 -4.44 13.96
N PRO A 101 0.07 -3.19 13.69
CA PRO A 101 -0.41 -2.48 12.49
C PRO A 101 -0.10 -3.28 11.22
N THR A 102 -1.00 -3.26 10.24
CA THR A 102 -0.73 -3.90 8.94
C THR A 102 0.30 -3.10 8.15
N ILE A 103 0.11 -1.78 8.06
CA ILE A 103 0.97 -0.86 7.31
C ILE A 103 1.46 0.25 8.23
N LEU A 104 2.77 0.45 8.27
CA LEU A 104 3.40 1.64 8.81
C LEU A 104 4.04 2.46 7.70
N VAL A 105 4.05 3.77 7.87
CA VAL A 105 4.59 4.69 6.86
C VAL A 105 5.72 5.50 7.47
N ASN A 106 6.90 5.38 6.88
CA ASN A 106 8.03 6.25 7.12
C ASN A 106 8.10 7.29 5.99
N LEU A 107 7.77 8.55 6.31
CA LEU A 107 7.78 9.65 5.36
C LEU A 107 9.12 10.38 5.41
N THR A 108 9.81 10.45 4.27
CA THR A 108 11.09 11.17 4.16
C THR A 108 11.13 12.07 2.92
N SER A 109 11.92 13.14 3.01
CA SER A 109 12.12 14.11 1.92
C SER A 109 13.58 14.18 1.46
N LYS A 110 14.45 13.29 1.97
CA LYS A 110 15.86 13.26 1.59
C LYS A 110 16.00 12.51 0.26
N GLY A 111 16.25 13.28 -0.80
CA GLY A 111 16.98 12.79 -1.98
C GLY A 111 18.47 12.78 -1.69
#